data_AF-A0AAN0NI33-F1
#
_entry.id   AF-A0AAN0NI33-F1
#
_cell.length_a   1.000
_cell.length_b   1.000
_cell.length_c   1.000
_cell.angle_alpha   90.00
_cell.angle_beta   90.00
_cell.angle_gamma   90.00
#
_symmetry.space_group_name_H-M   'P 1'
#
loop_
_entity.id
_entity.type
_entity.pdbx_description
1 polymer ?
#
loop_
_entity_poly.entity_id
_entity_poly.type
_entity_poly.pdbx_seq_one_letter_code
_entity_poly.pdbx_strand_id
1 'polypeptide(L)'
;MTNTTPPITITLNNGAHANGLSSTSKAGSICDLARQLINAGHDPEALAMIYRDGTLCFKPSKLKNWAKLAVSEETQRSVAFIKWKPFPEALAA
;
A
#
# COMPACT_ATOMS: atom_id res chain seq x y z
N MET A 1 -29.07 1.30 -3.43
CA MET A 1 -28.13 1.76 -4.46
C MET A 1 -26.74 1.38 -3.99
N THR A 2 -26.09 0.39 -4.60
CA THR A 2 -24.73 -0.01 -4.24
C THR A 2 -23.78 1.06 -4.79
N ASN A 3 -23.33 1.99 -3.94
CA ASN A 3 -22.25 2.90 -4.28
C ASN A 3 -20.98 2.05 -4.45
N THR A 4 -20.75 1.61 -5.69
CA THR A 4 -19.52 0.89 -6.04
C THR A 4 -18.46 1.95 -6.24
N THR A 5 -17.70 2.25 -5.20
CA THR A 5 -16.51 3.09 -5.30
C THR A 5 -15.59 2.51 -6.38
N PRO A 6 -15.16 3.32 -7.37
CA PRO A 6 -14.32 2.82 -8.44
C PRO A 6 -12.97 2.30 -7.88
N PRO A 7 -12.42 1.22 -8.45
CA PRO A 7 -11.12 0.72 -8.03
C PRO A 7 -10.02 1.74 -8.35
N ILE A 8 -8.98 1.76 -7.52
CA ILE A 8 -7.79 2.57 -7.72
C ILE A 8 -6.69 1.68 -8.30
N THR A 9 -6.19 2.09 -9.45
CA THR A 9 -5.06 1.44 -10.11
C THR A 9 -3.75 2.00 -9.56
N ILE A 10 -2.93 1.12 -8.99
CA ILE A 10 -1.57 1.41 -8.53
C ILE A 10 -0.60 0.74 -9.48
N THR A 11 0.32 1.51 -10.06
CA THR A 11 1.37 0.99 -10.94
C THR A 11 2.71 0.97 -10.21
N LEU A 12 3.43 -0.14 -10.33
CA LEU A 12 4.76 -0.36 -9.79
C LEU A 12 5.81 -0.13 -10.88
N ASN A 13 6.57 0.96 -10.75
CA ASN A 13 7.73 1.26 -11.59
C ASN A 13 8.72 2.12 -10.78
N ASN A 14 9.80 1.52 -10.28
CA ASN A 14 10.75 2.15 -9.34
C ASN A 14 10.07 2.88 -8.16
N GLY A 15 8.95 2.32 -7.68
CA GLY A 15 8.05 2.97 -6.73
C GLY A 15 6.59 2.59 -7.02
N ALA A 16 5.66 3.01 -6.17
CA ALA A 16 4.24 2.88 -6.39
C ALA A 16 3.66 4.23 -6.82
N HIS A 17 2.77 4.24 -7.81
CA HIS A 17 2.18 5.46 -8.39
C HIS A 17 0.67 5.30 -8.58
N ALA A 18 -0.12 6.30 -8.21
CA ALA A 18 -1.56 6.36 -8.48
C ALA A 18 -2.09 7.80 -8.34
N ASN A 19 -3.00 8.22 -9.22
CA ASN A 19 -3.71 9.51 -9.14
C ASN A 19 -2.80 10.73 -8.90
N GLY A 20 -1.61 10.75 -9.51
CA GLY A 20 -0.63 11.84 -9.35
C GLY A 20 0.22 11.79 -8.06
N LEU A 21 -0.03 10.81 -7.18
CA LEU A 21 0.78 10.54 -5.99
C LEU A 21 1.78 9.40 -6.28
N SER A 22 2.94 9.45 -5.62
CA SER A 22 3.95 8.42 -5.72
C SER A 22 4.67 8.18 -4.40
N SER A 23 5.14 6.94 -4.20
CA SER A 23 6.00 6.58 -3.08
C SER A 23 7.13 5.65 -3.53
N THR A 24 8.34 5.93 -3.07
CA THR A 24 9.55 5.13 -3.31
C THR A 24 10.04 4.46 -2.03
N SER A 25 9.20 4.39 -0.99
CA SER A 25 9.59 3.91 0.33
C SER A 25 10.12 2.48 0.32
N LYS A 26 11.29 2.29 0.96
CA LYS A 26 11.90 0.97 1.22
C LYS A 26 11.09 0.12 2.21
N ALA A 27 10.30 0.75 3.08
CA ALA A 27 9.40 0.07 4.03
C ALA A 27 8.07 -0.39 3.40
N GLY A 28 7.99 -0.40 2.06
CA GLY A 28 6.81 -0.81 1.28
C GLY A 28 6.12 0.36 0.61
N SER A 29 6.51 0.66 -0.63
CA SER A 29 5.98 1.75 -1.46
C SER A 29 4.45 1.70 -1.63
N ILE A 30 3.86 0.52 -1.74
CA ILE A 30 2.39 0.33 -1.84
C ILE A 30 1.68 0.79 -0.56
N CYS A 31 2.21 0.41 0.61
CA CYS A 31 1.57 0.68 1.90
C CYS A 31 1.66 2.17 2.25
N ASP A 32 2.77 2.80 1.88
CA ASP A 32 2.95 4.23 2.00
C ASP A 32 2.05 5.02 1.06
N LEU A 33 2.01 4.63 -0.23
CA LEU A 33 1.08 5.25 -1.18
C LEU A 33 -0.39 5.09 -0.76
N ALA A 34 -0.78 3.94 -0.21
CA ALA A 34 -2.13 3.73 0.28
C ALA A 34 -2.51 4.71 1.41
N ARG A 35 -1.58 5.03 2.31
CA ARG A 35 -1.77 6.06 3.35
C ARG A 35 -1.89 7.45 2.73
N GLN A 36 -1.05 7.77 1.73
CA GLN A 36 -1.12 9.05 1.02
C GLN A 36 -2.46 9.22 0.28
N LEU A 37 -2.94 8.18 -0.41
CA LEU A 37 -4.22 8.21 -1.12
C LEU A 37 -5.40 8.44 -0.16
N ILE A 38 -5.44 7.75 0.98
CA ILE A 38 -6.47 7.96 2.00
C ILE A 38 -6.40 9.39 2.56
N ASN A 39 -5.20 9.89 2.86
CA ASN A 39 -5.01 11.28 3.32
C ASN A 39 -5.41 12.32 2.27
N ALA A 40 -5.29 12.00 0.99
CA ALA A 40 -5.74 12.84 -0.12
C ALA A 40 -7.26 12.79 -0.35
N GLY A 41 -8.02 12.05 0.47
CA GLY A 41 -9.48 11.97 0.42
C GLY A 41 -10.02 10.82 -0.43
N HIS A 42 -9.18 9.88 -0.87
CA HIS A 42 -9.68 8.66 -1.51
C HIS A 42 -10.38 7.75 -0.50
N ASP A 43 -11.47 7.10 -0.94
CA ASP A 43 -12.25 6.19 -0.11
C ASP A 43 -11.39 4.98 0.35
N PRO A 44 -11.23 4.76 1.67
CA PRO A 44 -10.49 3.62 2.21
C PRO A 44 -11.06 2.25 1.84
N GLU A 45 -12.34 2.16 1.48
CA GLU A 45 -13.01 0.94 1.03
C GLU A 45 -12.76 0.63 -0.46
N ALA A 46 -12.21 1.58 -1.23
CA ALA A 46 -11.88 1.38 -2.63
C ALA A 46 -10.89 0.21 -2.81
N LEU A 47 -11.13 -0.61 -3.84
CA LEU A 47 -10.22 -1.70 -4.18
C LEU A 47 -8.95 -1.14 -4.85
N ALA A 48 -7.79 -1.45 -4.29
CA ALA A 48 -6.51 -1.21 -4.91
C ALA A 48 -6.14 -2.39 -5.82
N MET A 49 -5.93 -2.09 -7.10
CA MET A 49 -5.43 -3.02 -8.10
C MET A 49 -3.96 -2.68 -8.39
N ILE A 50 -3.04 -3.59 -8.06
CA ILE A 50 -1.60 -3.30 -8.11
C ILE A 50 -0.96 -4.01 -9.29
N TYR A 51 -0.49 -3.23 -10.26
CA TYR A 51 0.12 -3.71 -11.48
C TYR A 51 1.62 -3.44 -11.51
N ARG A 52 2.41 -4.38 -12.03
CA ARG A 52 3.80 -4.16 -12.46
C ARG A 52 3.92 -4.62 -13.90
N ASP A 53 4.39 -3.74 -14.79
CA ASP A 53 4.55 -4.04 -16.21
C ASP A 53 3.28 -4.63 -16.85
N GLY A 54 2.10 -4.08 -16.48
CA GLY A 54 0.79 -4.54 -16.94
C GLY A 54 0.26 -5.82 -16.28
N THR A 55 1.04 -6.48 -15.43
CA THR A 55 0.64 -7.70 -14.71
C THR A 55 0.11 -7.39 -13.31
N LEU A 56 -1.05 -7.95 -12.94
CA LEU A 56 -1.61 -7.83 -11.59
C LEU A 56 -0.75 -8.64 -10.60
N CYS A 57 0.02 -7.96 -9.76
CA CYS A 57 1.01 -8.60 -8.89
C CYS A 57 0.42 -9.10 -7.57
N PHE A 58 -0.69 -8.53 -7.13
CA PHE A 58 -1.31 -8.83 -5.84
C PHE A 58 -2.81 -9.04 -6.02
N LYS A 59 -3.39 -9.87 -5.16
CA LYS A 59 -4.85 -10.00 -5.08
C LYS A 59 -5.45 -8.62 -4.78
N PRO A 60 -6.46 -8.16 -5.54
CA PRO A 60 -7.13 -6.89 -5.26
C PRO A 60 -7.63 -6.84 -3.81
N SER A 61 -7.34 -5.75 -3.13
CA SER A 61 -7.67 -5.57 -1.71
C SER A 61 -7.93 -4.10 -1.42
N LYS A 62 -8.70 -3.81 -0.37
CA LYS A 62 -9.09 -2.45 -0.01
C LYS A 62 -7.88 -1.58 0.33
N LEU A 63 -7.92 -0.29 -0.02
CA LEU A 63 -6.87 0.67 0.35
C LEU A 63 -6.51 0.63 1.83
N LYS A 64 -7.53 0.55 2.71
CA LYS A 64 -7.32 0.47 4.17
C LYS A 64 -6.50 -0.74 4.61
N ASN A 65 -6.53 -1.84 3.85
CA ASN A 65 -5.78 -3.04 4.20
C ASN A 65 -4.29 -2.81 3.93
N TRP A 66 -3.95 -2.21 2.80
CA TRP A 66 -2.58 -1.82 2.47
C TRP A 66 -2.03 -0.75 3.41
N ALA A 67 -2.86 0.23 3.78
CA ALA A 67 -2.46 1.29 4.71
C ALA A 67 -2.12 0.78 6.13
N LYS A 68 -2.63 -0.39 6.51
CA LYS A 68 -2.36 -1.04 7.81
C LYS A 68 -1.10 -1.89 7.82
N LEU A 69 -0.46 -2.09 6.68
CA LEU A 69 0.71 -2.94 6.55
C LEU A 69 1.99 -2.10 6.51
N ALA A 70 3.08 -2.69 6.98
CA ALA A 70 4.45 -2.26 6.74
C ALA A 70 5.22 -3.46 6.20
N VAL A 71 6.27 -3.21 5.43
CA VAL A 71 7.18 -4.28 5.01
C VAL A 71 8.30 -4.39 6.02
N SER A 72 8.55 -5.61 6.51
CA SER A 72 9.74 -5.94 7.30
C SER A 72 10.65 -6.83 6.47
N GLU A 73 11.91 -6.44 6.35
CA GLU A 73 12.99 -7.28 5.84
C GLU A 73 13.67 -7.94 7.04
N GLU A 74 13.00 -8.90 7.68
CA GLU A 74 13.65 -9.67 8.75
C GLU A 74 14.70 -10.60 8.13
N THR A 75 15.92 -10.48 8.65
CA THR A 75 17.17 -11.09 8.16
C THR A 75 16.99 -12.53 7.66
N GLN A 76 17.23 -12.73 6.35
CA GLN A 76 17.41 -14.00 5.63
C GLN A 76 16.20 -14.79 5.10
N ARG A 77 14.96 -14.31 5.14
CA ARG A 77 13.87 -14.91 4.32
C ARG A 77 12.97 -13.85 3.68
N SER A 78 12.30 -14.27 2.59
CA SER A 78 11.44 -13.49 1.70
C SER A 78 10.61 -12.38 2.39
N VAL A 79 10.46 -11.25 1.70
CA VAL A 79 9.70 -10.06 2.13
C VAL A 79 8.41 -10.43 2.88
N ALA A 80 8.30 -10.03 4.15
CA ALA A 80 7.12 -10.27 4.99
C ALA A 80 6.33 -8.97 5.21
N PHE A 81 5.02 -9.03 4.98
CA PHE A 81 4.10 -7.93 5.31
C PHE A 81 3.67 -8.04 6.78
N ILE A 82 4.05 -7.05 7.59
CA ILE A 82 3.71 -6.96 9.02
C ILE A 82 2.69 -5.84 9.26
N LYS A 83 2.06 -5.82 10.45
CA LYS A 83 1.18 -4.72 10.86
C LYS A 83 2.00 -3.43 11.05
N TRP A 84 1.56 -2.33 10.45
CA TRP A 84 2.18 -1.01 10.59
C TRP A 84 2.06 -0.50 12.03
N LYS A 85 3.14 0.10 12.55
CA LYS A 85 3.21 0.77 13.85
C LYS A 85 3.91 2.14 13.71
N PRO A 86 3.47 3.18 14.42
CA PRO A 86 4.18 4.46 14.49
C PRO A 86 5.45 4.34 15.35
N PHE A 87 6.51 5.07 14.97
CA PHE A 87 7.71 5.30 15.79
C PHE A 87 7.35 6.32 16.91
N PRO A 88 7.72 6.16 18.22
CA PRO A 88 8.90 5.51 18.79
C PRO A 88 8.64 4.18 19.56
N GLU A 89 7.48 3.55 19.40
CA GLU A 89 7.13 2.32 20.14
C GLU A 89 7.99 1.09 19.78
N ALA A 90 8.78 1.19 18.70
CA ALA A 90 9.68 0.14 18.22
C ALA A 90 10.97 -0.04 19.06
N LEU A 91 11.19 0.79 20.09
CA LEU A 91 12.38 0.78 20.95
C LEU A 91 12.13 0.23 22.37
N ALA A 92 10.91 -0.23 22.68
CA ALA A 92 10.50 -0.60 24.04
C ALA A 92 10.26 -2.11 24.26
N ALA A 93 10.80 -2.98 23.40
CA ALA A 93 10.71 -4.44 23.56
C ALA A 93 12.10 -5.07 23.71
#